data_AF-A0A3A8N3D1-F1
#
_entry.id   AF-A0A3A8N3D1-F1
#
_cell.length_a   1.000
_cell.length_b   1.000
_cell.length_c   1.000
_cell.angle_alpha   90.00
_cell.angle_beta   90.00
_cell.angle_gamma   90.00
#
_symmetry.space_group_name_H-M   'P 1'
#
loop_
_entity.id
_entity.type
_entity.pdbx_description
1 polymer ?
#
loop_
_entity_poly.entity_id
_entity_poly.type
_entity_poly.pdbx_seq_one_letter_code
_entity_poly.pdbx_strand_id
1 'polypeptide(L)'
;MSNGPAEDGDDFSEPDAETREAALSRVRSYLERFYRDEPDNVVASNNALLALGPDWRERWNTANAFRLVTRAAFPPGTLKELVDQSAHRLIRDDGQAREFLQEMYALSSLDTAVNYDELV
;
A
#
# COMPACT_ATOMS: atom_id res chain seq x y z
N MET A 1 24.28 -17.63 -29.01
CA MET A 1 24.31 -16.27 -28.43
C MET A 1 22.87 -15.81 -28.29
N SER A 2 22.59 -15.19 -27.15
CA SER A 2 21.28 -14.83 -26.61
C SER A 2 20.46 -13.89 -27.49
N ASN A 3 19.14 -13.94 -27.32
CA ASN A 3 18.28 -12.78 -27.19
C ASN A 3 17.03 -13.21 -26.41
N GLY A 4 17.06 -13.03 -25.08
CA GLY A 4 15.85 -13.05 -24.26
C GLY A 4 15.11 -11.72 -24.44
N PRO A 5 13.77 -11.70 -24.39
CA PRO A 5 13.02 -10.46 -24.49
C PRO A 5 13.35 -9.56 -23.31
N ALA A 6 13.51 -8.27 -23.58
CA ALA A 6 13.71 -7.23 -22.60
C ALA A 6 12.63 -7.31 -21.52
N GLU A 7 13.06 -7.27 -20.26
CA GLU A 7 12.18 -7.06 -19.13
C GLU A 7 11.39 -5.77 -19.40
N ASP A 8 10.06 -5.87 -19.49
CA ASP A 8 9.16 -4.72 -19.44
C ASP A 8 9.41 -4.04 -18.09
N GLY A 9 10.33 -3.09 -18.10
CA GLY A 9 10.62 -2.21 -16.97
C GLY A 9 9.36 -1.42 -16.71
N ASP A 10 8.60 -1.85 -15.71
CA ASP A 10 7.47 -1.15 -15.14
C ASP A 10 7.85 0.34 -14.98
N ASP A 11 7.32 1.19 -15.86
CA ASP A 11 7.66 2.62 -16.03
C ASP A 11 7.07 3.43 -14.86
N PHE A 12 7.58 3.14 -13.67
CA PHE A 12 7.22 3.86 -12.47
C PHE A 12 7.95 5.19 -12.46
N SER A 13 7.23 6.22 -12.87
CA SER A 13 7.64 7.60 -12.64
C SER A 13 7.51 7.94 -11.15
N GLU A 14 8.60 8.43 -10.55
CA GLU A 14 8.59 8.86 -9.14
C GLU A 14 7.56 9.98 -8.96
N PRO A 15 6.59 9.83 -8.04
CA PRO A 15 5.58 10.86 -7.78
C PRO A 15 6.19 12.13 -7.18
N ASP A 16 5.54 13.27 -7.45
CA ASP A 16 5.89 14.52 -6.78
C ASP A 16 5.66 14.46 -5.26
N ALA A 17 6.15 15.48 -4.56
CA ALA A 17 6.08 15.52 -3.10
C ALA A 17 4.64 15.53 -2.56
N GLU A 18 3.73 16.23 -3.24
CA GLU A 18 2.33 16.34 -2.83
C GLU A 18 1.61 14.98 -2.95
N THR A 19 1.81 14.30 -4.08
CA THR A 19 1.27 12.97 -4.34
C THR A 19 1.81 11.94 -3.34
N ARG A 20 3.09 12.01 -2.98
CA ARG A 20 3.68 11.14 -1.95
C ARG A 20 3.06 11.37 -0.58
N GLU A 21 2.90 12.61 -0.16
CA GLU A 21 2.31 12.94 1.14
C GLU A 21 0.84 12.49 1.21
N ALA A 22 0.08 12.71 0.14
CA ALA A 22 -1.30 12.22 0.03
C ALA A 22 -1.38 10.69 0.14
N ALA A 23 -0.45 9.97 -0.52
CA ALA A 23 -0.37 8.52 -0.45
C ALA A 23 -0.02 8.04 0.97
N LEU A 24 0.96 8.67 1.64
CA LEU A 24 1.31 8.37 3.02
C LEU A 24 0.13 8.61 3.97
N SER A 25 -0.57 9.73 3.82
CA SER A 25 -1.75 10.05 4.64
C SER A 25 -2.87 9.01 4.48
N ARG A 26 -3.10 8.54 3.25
CA ARG A 26 -4.10 7.50 2.98
C ARG A 26 -3.70 6.15 3.58
N VAL A 27 -2.45 5.72 3.39
CA VAL A 27 -1.95 4.47 3.99
C VAL A 27 -1.97 4.55 5.52
N ARG A 28 -1.60 5.69 6.11
CA ARG A 28 -1.73 5.96 7.55
C ARG A 28 -3.16 5.71 8.01
N SER A 29 -4.12 6.41 7.42
CA SER A 29 -5.54 6.30 7.77
C SER A 29 -6.07 4.87 7.65
N TYR A 30 -5.62 4.13 6.62
CA TYR A 30 -5.97 2.73 6.43
C TYR A 30 -5.43 1.83 7.55
N LEU A 31 -4.14 1.96 7.88
CA LEU A 31 -3.49 1.20 8.95
C LEU A 31 -4.12 1.51 10.30
N GLU A 32 -4.38 2.78 10.59
CA GLU A 32 -5.01 3.21 11.83
C GLU A 32 -6.41 2.62 12.00
N ARG A 33 -7.17 2.53 10.91
CA ARG A 33 -8.55 2.03 10.93
C ARG A 33 -8.65 0.54 11.13
N PHE A 34 -7.74 -0.24 10.55
CA PHE A 34 -7.90 -1.70 10.46
C PHE A 34 -6.85 -2.50 11.23
N TYR A 35 -5.64 -1.98 11.42
CA TYR A 35 -4.50 -2.74 11.95
C TYR A 35 -4.03 -2.28 13.33
N ARG A 36 -4.35 -1.03 13.73
CA ARG A 36 -3.89 -0.44 14.99
C ARG A 36 -4.25 -1.28 16.22
N ASP A 37 -5.50 -1.71 16.31
CA ASP A 37 -6.06 -2.39 17.48
C ASP A 37 -6.32 -3.88 17.26
N GLU A 38 -6.10 -4.38 16.04
CA GLU A 38 -6.24 -5.79 15.69
C GLU A 38 -4.84 -6.39 15.49
N PRO A 39 -4.32 -7.23 16.40
CA PRO A 39 -2.98 -7.81 16.28
C PRO A 39 -2.85 -8.86 15.16
N ASP A 40 -3.95 -9.50 14.75
CA ASP A 40 -3.93 -10.50 13.67
C ASP A 40 -4.11 -9.84 12.30
N ASN A 41 -3.05 -9.87 11.49
CA ASN A 41 -3.05 -9.26 10.16
C ASN A 41 -4.10 -9.86 9.21
N VAL A 42 -4.43 -11.14 9.35
CA VAL A 42 -5.45 -11.80 8.51
C VAL A 42 -6.83 -11.30 8.90
N VAL A 43 -7.12 -11.19 10.20
CA VAL A 43 -8.38 -10.64 10.70
C VAL A 43 -8.54 -9.18 10.29
N ALA A 44 -7.50 -8.36 10.48
CA ALA A 44 -7.48 -6.96 10.06
C ALA A 44 -7.74 -6.79 8.56
N SER A 45 -7.09 -7.60 7.72
CA SER A 45 -7.27 -7.55 6.26
C SER A 45 -8.67 -7.99 5.82
N ASN A 46 -9.24 -9.01 6.46
CA ASN A 46 -10.63 -9.42 6.21
C ASN A 46 -11.62 -8.30 6.59
N ASN A 47 -11.40 -7.65 7.73
CA ASN A 47 -12.21 -6.51 8.15
C ASN A 47 -12.10 -5.34 7.16
N ALA A 48 -10.90 -5.06 6.64
CA ALA A 48 -10.69 -4.04 5.63
C ALA A 48 -11.41 -4.37 4.31
N LEU A 49 -11.30 -5.62 3.83
CA LEU A 49 -11.98 -6.09 2.61
C LEU A 49 -13.51 -5.92 2.71
N LEU A 50 -14.07 -6.28 3.87
CA LEU A 50 -15.51 -6.12 4.15
C LEU A 50 -15.92 -4.65 4.23
N ALA A 51 -15.10 -3.81 4.90
CA ALA A 51 -15.41 -2.41 5.14
C ALA A 51 -15.27 -1.52 3.91
N LEU A 52 -14.30 -1.79 3.03
CA LEU A 52 -14.18 -1.11 1.73
C LEU A 52 -15.37 -1.45 0.82
N GLY A 53 -16.03 -2.59 1.05
CA GLY A 53 -17.29 -2.94 0.40
C GLY A 53 -17.20 -2.91 -1.13
N PRO A 54 -18.32 -2.68 -1.85
CA PRO A 54 -18.34 -2.58 -3.31
C PRO A 54 -17.90 -1.20 -3.84
N ASP A 55 -17.43 -0.27 -2.99
CA ASP A 55 -16.96 1.03 -3.45
C ASP A 55 -15.60 0.87 -4.16
N TRP A 56 -15.68 0.73 -5.47
CA TRP A 56 -14.52 0.52 -6.31
C TRP A 56 -13.55 1.71 -6.27
N ARG A 57 -14.03 2.95 -6.07
CA ARG A 57 -13.18 4.15 -6.00
C ARG A 57 -12.33 4.14 -4.74
N GLU A 58 -12.95 3.83 -3.61
CA GLU A 58 -12.26 3.71 -2.33
C GLU A 58 -11.18 2.61 -2.41
N ARG A 59 -11.52 1.45 -2.99
CA ARG A 59 -10.57 0.35 -3.23
C ARG A 59 -9.41 0.75 -4.14
N TRP A 60 -9.71 1.37 -5.28
CA TRP A 60 -8.70 1.81 -6.26
C TRP A 60 -7.75 2.85 -5.65
N ASN A 61 -8.28 3.87 -4.99
CA ASN A 61 -7.47 4.92 -4.38
C ASN A 61 -6.56 4.38 -3.27
N THR A 62 -7.07 3.43 -2.49
CA THR A 62 -6.29 2.75 -1.45
C THR A 62 -5.20 1.89 -2.07
N ALA A 63 -5.53 1.09 -3.09
CA ALA A 63 -4.56 0.28 -3.81
C ALA A 63 -3.43 1.14 -4.42
N ASN A 64 -3.76 2.25 -5.06
CA ASN A 64 -2.78 3.18 -5.61
C ASN A 64 -1.88 3.81 -4.54
N ALA A 65 -2.45 4.22 -3.41
CA ALA A 65 -1.65 4.75 -2.31
C ALA A 65 -0.63 3.72 -1.80
N PHE A 66 -1.02 2.45 -1.64
CA PHE A 66 -0.11 1.37 -1.29
C PHE A 66 0.97 1.14 -2.35
N ARG A 67 0.61 1.09 -3.63
CA ARG A 67 1.58 0.95 -4.75
C ARG A 67 2.60 2.09 -4.74
N LEU A 68 2.16 3.33 -4.54
CA LEU A 68 3.05 4.49 -4.47
C LEU A 68 3.97 4.41 -3.25
N VAL A 69 3.42 4.20 -2.05
CA VAL A 69 4.20 4.15 -0.80
C VAL A 69 5.23 3.00 -0.81
N THR A 70 4.89 1.85 -1.40
CA THR A 70 5.80 0.69 -1.43
C THR A 70 6.90 0.79 -2.48
N ARG A 71 6.80 1.73 -3.43
CA ARG A 71 7.76 1.89 -4.54
C ARG A 71 8.56 3.19 -4.48
N ALA A 72 7.94 4.29 -4.08
CA ALA A 72 8.57 5.61 -4.03
C ALA A 72 9.73 5.68 -3.04
N ALA A 73 10.62 6.64 -3.25
CA ALA A 73 11.68 6.96 -2.31
C ALA A 73 11.17 7.93 -1.23
N PHE A 74 11.51 7.63 0.02
CA PHE A 74 11.19 8.45 1.19
C PHE A 74 12.46 8.73 1.99
N PRO A 75 12.48 9.81 2.81
CA PRO A 75 13.51 9.99 3.81
C PRO A 75 13.67 8.75 4.70
N PRO A 76 14.90 8.38 5.10
CA PRO A 76 15.12 7.20 5.95
C PRO A 76 14.29 7.23 7.23
N GLY A 77 13.65 6.10 7.56
CA GLY A 77 12.82 5.90 8.75
C GLY A 77 11.33 6.21 8.54
N THR A 78 10.96 6.83 7.42
CA THR A 78 9.56 7.27 7.17
C THR A 78 8.58 6.09 7.17
N LEU A 79 8.94 4.98 6.52
CA LEU A 79 8.03 3.84 6.39
C LEU A 79 7.97 3.03 7.68
N LYS A 80 9.10 2.90 8.37
CA LYS A 80 9.16 2.33 9.71
C LYS A 80 8.23 3.09 10.66
N GLU A 81 8.34 4.42 10.73
CA GLU A 81 7.49 5.25 11.59
C GLU A 81 6.01 5.16 11.21
N LEU A 82 5.71 5.14 9.91
CA LEU A 82 4.35 4.94 9.42
C LEU A 82 3.74 3.66 9.99
N VAL A 83 4.42 2.52 9.88
CA VAL A 83 3.89 1.23 10.34
C VAL A 83 3.88 1.16 11.87
N ASP A 84 4.95 1.58 12.56
CA ASP A 84 5.03 1.56 14.01
C ASP A 84 3.89 2.37 14.67
N GLN A 85 3.62 3.58 14.17
CA GLN A 85 2.64 4.49 14.76
C GLN A 85 1.20 4.20 14.32
N SER A 86 1.02 3.72 13.09
CA SER A 86 -0.31 3.59 12.49
C SER A 86 -0.88 2.18 12.67
N ALA A 87 -0.03 1.15 12.59
CA ALA A 87 -0.44 -0.25 12.75
C ALA A 87 -0.02 -0.86 14.10
N HIS A 88 0.70 -0.11 14.96
CA HIS A 88 1.24 -0.61 16.23
C HIS A 88 2.02 -1.94 16.10
N ARG A 89 2.75 -2.09 14.99
CA ARG A 89 3.65 -3.22 14.77
C ARG A 89 5.07 -2.79 15.06
N LEU A 90 5.89 -3.67 15.62
CA LEU A 90 7.29 -3.37 15.86
C LEU A 90 8.09 -3.66 14.58
N ILE A 91 8.54 -2.61 13.90
CA ILE A 91 9.32 -2.70 12.66
C ILE A 91 10.77 -2.26 12.90
N ARG A 92 11.72 -3.00 12.35
CA ARG A 92 13.16 -2.74 12.49
C ARG A 92 13.62 -1.59 11.60
N ASP A 93 13.20 -1.59 10.34
CA ASP A 93 13.66 -0.68 9.30
C ASP A 93 12.62 -0.49 8.18
N ASP A 94 12.88 0.44 7.27
CA ASP A 94 11.99 0.73 6.14
C ASP A 94 11.83 -0.45 5.17
N GLY A 95 12.81 -1.36 5.11
CA GLY A 95 12.72 -2.57 4.28
C GLY A 95 11.65 -3.51 4.80
N GLN A 96 11.69 -3.81 6.10
CA GLN A 96 10.65 -4.60 6.76
C GLN A 96 9.28 -3.88 6.73
N ALA A 97 9.25 -2.55 6.81
CA ALA A 97 8.01 -1.79 6.66
C ALA A 97 7.40 -2.00 5.26
N ARG A 98 8.21 -2.00 4.19
CA ARG A 98 7.71 -2.27 2.83
C ARG A 98 7.16 -3.68 2.69
N GLU A 99 7.84 -4.68 3.22
CA GLU A 99 7.37 -6.07 3.21
C GLU A 99 6.00 -6.19 3.91
N PHE A 100 5.86 -5.59 5.09
CA PHE A 100 4.59 -5.55 5.81
C PHE A 100 3.48 -4.88 4.99
N LEU A 101 3.75 -3.71 4.42
CA LEU A 101 2.77 -2.98 3.61
C LEU A 101 2.35 -3.75 2.35
N GLN A 102 3.29 -4.46 1.71
CA GLN A 102 3.02 -5.33 0.55
C GLN A 102 2.18 -6.54 0.93
N GLU A 103 2.45 -7.15 2.10
CA GLU A 103 1.64 -8.24 2.62
C GLU A 103 0.20 -7.78 2.87
N MET A 104 0.00 -6.62 3.50
CA MET A 104 -1.35 -6.10 3.79
C MET A 104 -2.10 -5.75 2.52
N TYR A 105 -1.38 -5.20 1.52
CA TYR A 105 -1.92 -4.94 0.19
C TYR A 105 -2.45 -6.22 -0.48
N ALA A 106 -1.69 -7.32 -0.42
CA ALA A 106 -2.08 -8.61 -0.98
C ALA A 106 -3.23 -9.26 -0.20
N LEU A 107 -3.12 -9.32 1.13
CA LEU A 107 -4.15 -9.93 2.00
C LEU A 107 -5.50 -9.20 1.90
N SER A 108 -5.47 -7.89 1.68
CA SER A 108 -6.67 -7.06 1.49
C SER A 108 -7.21 -7.11 0.05
N SER A 109 -6.64 -7.95 -0.82
CA SER A 109 -7.01 -8.11 -2.25
C SER A 109 -7.01 -6.79 -3.04
N LEU A 110 -6.16 -5.83 -2.65
CA LEU A 110 -6.07 -4.52 -3.30
C LEU A 110 -5.38 -4.60 -4.68
N ASP A 111 -4.68 -5.69 -4.96
CA ASP A 111 -4.14 -6.01 -6.28
C ASP A 111 -5.22 -6.16 -7.35
N THR A 112 -6.41 -6.58 -6.95
CA THR A 112 -7.57 -6.72 -7.84
C THR A 112 -8.35 -5.42 -8.06
N ALA A 113 -7.94 -4.31 -7.44
CA ALA A 113 -8.64 -3.04 -7.59
C ALA A 113 -8.40 -2.45 -8.99
N VAL A 114 -9.49 -2.00 -9.63
CA VAL A 114 -9.51 -1.47 -11.00
C VAL A 114 -10.11 -0.07 -11.03
N ASN A 115 -9.56 0.82 -11.86
CA ASN A 115 -10.19 2.10 -12.15
C ASN A 115 -11.34 1.89 -13.14
N TYR A 116 -12.58 1.85 -12.65
CA TYR A 116 -13.73 1.68 -13.55
C TYR A 116 -13.96 2.91 -14.42
N ASP A 117 -13.59 4.13 -14.00
CA ASP A 117 -13.75 5.34 -14.82
C ASP A 117 -12.85 5.32 -16.08
N GLU A 118 -11.79 4.50 -16.10
CA GLU A 118 -10.93 4.27 -17.28
C GLU A 118 -11.43 3.15 -18.20
N LEU A 119 -12.41 2.35 -17.75
CA LEU A 119 -12.98 1.24 -18.51
C LEU A 119 -14.24 1.60 -19.31
N VAL A 120 -14.78 2.81 -19.12
CA VAL A 120 -16.05 3.28 -19.73
C VAL A 120 -15.82 4.34 -20.79
#